data_AF-A0A7S0VK89-F1
#
_entry.id   AF-A0A7S0VK89-F1
#
_cell.length_a   1.000
_cell.length_b   1.000
_cell.length_c   1.000
_cell.angle_alpha   90.00
_cell.angle_beta   90.00
_cell.angle_gamma   90.00
#
_symmetry.space_group_name_H-M   'P 1'
#
loop_
_entity.id
_entity.type
_entity.pdbx_description
1 polymer ?
#
loop_
_entity_poly.entity_id
_entity_poly.type
_entity_poly.pdbx_seq_one_letter_code
_entity_poly.pdbx_strand_id
1 'polypeptide(L)'
;GGGGWDERGMSGLMGSGYNISNNINSITNANSNTNSKTNTPNHQSNSIPKGNNGGLSNVNRRAMAYRRTTLQILHSFGRLGKGFCELLAPQDLVTAAADLIGAVCTAVVNDVLGKSDLAAEECEEIVSVISPLAADCVGKILASKAGQRFSGMPYRAVHAAILAACAPLRRLRGVLLVLQADSLRTVEALWSGGTLEAHDVSVYDLENLILTLCDDSPARQALLTKIFKDIQT
;
A
#
# COMPACT_ATOMS: atom_id res chain seq x y z
N GLY A 1 48.01 -32.63 16.67
CA GLY A 1 47.98 -31.18 16.93
C GLY A 1 46.78 -30.62 16.22
N GLY A 2 45.74 -30.26 16.98
CA GLY A 2 44.47 -29.79 16.45
C GLY A 2 44.48 -28.27 16.22
N GLY A 3 43.96 -27.85 15.07
CA GLY A 3 43.73 -26.44 14.74
C GLY A 3 42.38 -25.99 15.27
N GLY A 4 42.41 -25.07 16.23
CA GLY A 4 41.24 -24.36 16.74
C GLY A 4 40.93 -23.15 15.85
N TRP A 5 39.69 -23.09 15.36
CA TRP A 5 39.09 -21.90 14.79
C TRP A 5 38.29 -21.24 15.91
N ASP A 6 38.76 -20.09 16.39
CA ASP A 6 38.10 -19.33 17.45
C ASP A 6 36.86 -18.61 16.91
N GLU A 7 35.69 -19.13 17.27
CA GLU A 7 34.45 -18.38 17.42
C GLU A 7 34.55 -17.50 18.68
N ARG A 8 34.39 -16.18 18.54
CA ARG A 8 33.76 -15.31 19.56
C ARG A 8 33.70 -13.85 19.09
N GLY A 9 32.50 -13.27 19.12
CA GLY A 9 32.36 -11.82 19.09
C GLY A 9 31.08 -11.21 18.54
N MET A 10 29.88 -11.78 18.76
CA MET A 10 28.64 -11.03 18.58
C MET A 10 27.76 -11.13 19.82
N SER A 11 27.66 -10.02 20.54
CA SER A 11 26.66 -9.78 21.58
C SER A 11 26.46 -8.28 21.76
N GLY A 12 25.20 -7.84 21.66
CA GLY A 12 24.72 -6.67 22.39
C GLY A 12 24.06 -5.57 21.56
N LEU A 13 22.73 -5.48 21.72
CA LEU A 13 21.81 -4.31 21.71
C LEU A 13 20.62 -4.56 20.75
N MET A 14 19.49 -5.13 21.19
CA MET A 14 18.40 -4.51 21.99
C MET A 14 18.21 -3.02 21.61
N GLY A 15 17.06 -2.53 21.12
CA GLY A 15 15.75 -3.08 20.86
C GLY A 15 14.85 -1.91 20.41
N SER A 16 13.83 -2.17 19.59
CA SER A 16 12.68 -1.26 19.50
C SER A 16 11.49 -2.05 18.95
N GLY A 17 10.56 -2.37 19.84
CA GLY A 17 9.35 -3.09 19.53
C GLY A 17 8.31 -2.17 18.94
N TYR A 18 7.87 -2.47 17.71
CA TYR A 18 6.63 -1.95 17.18
C TYR A 18 5.55 -3.02 17.35
N ASN A 19 4.73 -2.84 18.39
CA ASN A 19 3.46 -3.53 18.59
C ASN A 19 2.45 -2.94 17.60
N ILE A 20 2.08 -3.70 16.56
CA ILE A 20 0.88 -3.43 15.77
C ILE A 20 -0.18 -4.43 16.22
N SER A 21 -1.12 -3.93 17.02
CA SER A 21 -2.27 -4.65 17.52
C SER A 21 -3.14 -5.15 16.37
N ASN A 22 -3.36 -6.47 16.35
CA ASN A 22 -4.39 -7.12 15.54
C ASN A 22 -5.77 -6.70 16.03
N ASN A 23 -6.56 -6.05 15.18
CA ASN A 23 -8.00 -5.93 15.38
C ASN A 23 -8.72 -6.50 14.14
N ILE A 24 -8.83 -7.83 14.12
CA ILE A 24 -9.72 -8.55 13.21
C ILE A 24 -10.73 -9.23 14.13
N ASN A 25 -11.94 -8.69 14.22
CA ASN A 25 -13.17 -9.48 14.39
C ASN A 25 -14.42 -8.62 14.25
N SER A 26 -15.46 -9.30 13.73
CA SER A 26 -16.88 -8.98 13.83
C SER A 26 -17.52 -8.23 12.67
N ILE A 27 -17.73 -8.93 11.55
CA ILE A 27 -19.04 -8.89 10.86
C ILE A 27 -19.38 -10.32 10.44
N THR A 28 -19.97 -11.08 11.36
CA THR A 28 -20.71 -12.31 11.04
C THR A 28 -22.20 -12.05 11.17
N ASN A 29 -22.86 -12.41 10.09
CA ASN A 29 -24.28 -12.35 9.80
C ASN A 29 -25.09 -13.23 10.77
N ALA A 30 -26.19 -12.72 11.33
CA ALA A 30 -27.23 -13.54 11.95
C ALA A 30 -28.59 -12.87 11.75
N ASN A 31 -29.21 -13.20 10.61
CA ASN A 31 -30.61 -12.96 10.32
C ASN A 31 -31.41 -14.15 10.87
N SER A 32 -32.33 -13.92 11.81
CA SER A 32 -33.54 -14.72 12.12
C SER A 32 -34.11 -14.33 13.48
N ASN A 33 -35.23 -13.61 13.55
CA ASN A 33 -36.30 -14.04 14.46
C ASN A 33 -37.68 -13.52 14.02
N THR A 34 -38.66 -14.39 14.15
CA THR A 34 -40.06 -14.24 13.74
C THR A 34 -40.95 -13.92 14.94
N ASN A 35 -42.12 -13.32 14.63
CA ASN A 35 -43.37 -13.32 15.40
C ASN A 35 -43.54 -12.45 16.67
N SER A 36 -44.33 -11.38 16.52
CA SER A 36 -45.79 -11.36 16.84
C SER A 36 -46.31 -10.23 17.76
N LYS A 37 -47.47 -9.68 17.32
CA LYS A 37 -48.62 -9.08 18.06
C LYS A 37 -48.68 -7.57 18.42
N THR A 38 -49.61 -6.91 17.69
CA THR A 38 -50.75 -6.05 18.12
C THR A 38 -50.52 -4.78 18.95
N ASN A 39 -50.77 -3.59 18.37
CA ASN A 39 -51.95 -2.73 18.64
C ASN A 39 -51.88 -1.33 17.98
N THR A 40 -52.94 -1.04 17.21
CA THR A 40 -53.72 0.20 16.87
C THR A 40 -53.28 1.65 17.22
N PRO A 41 -53.89 2.67 16.57
CA PRO A 41 -53.17 3.75 15.88
C PRO A 41 -53.19 5.08 16.64
N ASN A 42 -52.28 5.99 16.29
CA ASN A 42 -52.50 7.41 16.54
C ASN A 42 -51.93 8.30 15.44
N HIS A 43 -52.80 9.17 14.97
CA HIS A 43 -52.54 10.27 14.06
C HIS A 43 -51.48 11.20 14.65
N GLN A 44 -50.39 11.43 13.93
CA GLN A 44 -49.66 12.70 13.99
C GLN A 44 -48.95 12.94 12.67
N SER A 45 -49.54 13.83 11.87
CA SER A 45 -48.95 14.43 10.68
C SER A 45 -47.77 15.29 11.11
N ASN A 46 -46.59 14.68 11.22
CA ASN A 46 -45.34 15.41 11.30
C ASN A 46 -44.72 15.47 9.91
N SER A 47 -44.69 16.70 9.38
CA SER A 47 -43.92 17.09 8.22
C SER A 47 -42.48 16.58 8.34
N ILE A 48 -42.15 15.54 7.57
CA ILE A 48 -40.79 15.13 7.32
C ILE A 48 -40.09 16.33 6.65
N PRO A 49 -39.08 16.95 7.27
CA PRO A 49 -38.22 17.84 6.49
C PRO A 49 -37.62 16.94 5.42
N LYS A 50 -37.88 17.26 4.16
CA LYS A 50 -37.16 16.68 3.01
C LYS A 50 -35.69 17.04 3.22
N GLY A 51 -35.01 16.21 4.01
CA GLY A 51 -33.59 16.23 4.21
C GLY A 51 -33.01 16.15 2.83
N ASN A 52 -32.36 17.25 2.47
CA ASN A 52 -31.61 17.43 1.26
C ASN A 52 -30.67 16.22 1.15
N ASN A 53 -31.08 15.20 0.38
CA ASN A 53 -30.20 14.12 -0.07
C ASN A 53 -29.25 14.79 -1.07
N GLY A 54 -28.36 15.63 -0.53
CA GLY A 54 -27.22 16.19 -1.21
C GLY A 54 -26.46 15.00 -1.74
N GLY A 55 -26.59 14.81 -3.05
CA GLY A 55 -25.98 13.70 -3.74
C GLY A 55 -24.53 13.63 -3.31
N LEU A 56 -24.10 12.47 -2.81
CA LEU A 56 -22.68 12.16 -2.75
C LEU A 56 -22.10 12.63 -4.07
N SER A 57 -21.20 13.62 -3.99
CA SER A 57 -20.56 14.24 -5.13
C SER A 57 -20.08 13.14 -6.07
N ASN A 58 -20.11 13.38 -7.38
CA ASN A 58 -19.65 12.37 -8.35
C ASN A 58 -18.22 11.87 -8.05
N VAL A 59 -17.41 12.72 -7.40
CA VAL A 59 -16.10 12.39 -6.82
C VAL A 59 -16.21 11.27 -5.77
N ASN A 60 -17.07 11.40 -4.76
CA ASN A 60 -17.26 10.37 -3.73
C ASN A 60 -17.72 9.02 -4.31
N ARG A 61 -18.52 9.02 -5.39
CA ARG A 61 -18.92 7.76 -6.04
C ARG A 61 -17.75 7.08 -6.76
N ARG A 62 -16.89 7.86 -7.42
CA ARG A 62 -15.69 7.35 -8.10
C ARG A 62 -14.68 6.80 -7.11
N ALA A 63 -14.37 7.55 -6.04
CA ALA A 63 -13.49 7.10 -4.95
C ALA A 63 -13.94 5.75 -4.37
N MET A 64 -15.25 5.58 -4.12
CA MET A 64 -15.82 4.34 -3.63
C MET A 64 -15.71 3.17 -4.63
N ALA A 65 -15.86 3.45 -5.92
CA ALA A 65 -15.69 2.45 -6.97
C ALA A 65 -14.23 1.98 -7.05
N TYR A 66 -13.27 2.91 -7.05
CA TYR A 66 -11.85 2.56 -7.08
C TYR A 66 -11.41 1.80 -5.83
N ARG A 67 -11.85 2.22 -4.64
CA ARG A 67 -11.58 1.49 -3.40
C ARG A 67 -12.13 0.06 -3.46
N ARG A 68 -13.32 -0.13 -4.03
CA ARG A 68 -13.88 -1.48 -4.25
C ARG A 68 -13.00 -2.29 -5.21
N THR A 69 -12.53 -1.70 -6.30
CA THR A 69 -11.60 -2.35 -7.24
C THR A 69 -10.31 -2.77 -6.54
N THR A 70 -9.69 -1.90 -5.74
CA THR A 70 -8.48 -2.26 -4.95
C THR A 70 -8.74 -3.46 -4.05
N LEU A 71 -9.87 -3.49 -3.35
CA LEU A 71 -10.24 -4.62 -2.48
C LEU A 71 -10.50 -5.90 -3.29
N GLN A 72 -11.07 -5.80 -4.49
CA GLN A 72 -11.26 -6.93 -5.40
C GLN A 72 -9.92 -7.49 -5.91
N ILE A 73 -8.95 -6.63 -6.21
CA ILE A 73 -7.60 -7.04 -6.58
C ILE A 73 -6.96 -7.79 -5.41
N LEU A 74 -6.99 -7.23 -4.20
CA LEU A 74 -6.49 -7.88 -2.99
C LEU A 74 -7.16 -9.23 -2.70
N HIS A 75 -8.48 -9.32 -2.91
CA HIS A 75 -9.20 -10.58 -2.79
C HIS A 75 -8.74 -11.60 -3.85
N SER A 76 -8.51 -11.14 -5.08
CA SER A 76 -7.99 -11.99 -6.17
C SER A 76 -6.59 -12.50 -5.87
N PHE A 77 -5.73 -11.67 -5.28
CA PHE A 77 -4.43 -12.10 -4.76
C PHE A 77 -4.55 -13.20 -3.70
N GLY A 78 -5.52 -13.09 -2.77
CA GLY A 78 -5.77 -14.17 -1.81
C GLY A 78 -6.17 -15.49 -2.46
N ARG A 79 -7.01 -15.44 -3.51
CA ARG A 79 -7.43 -16.65 -4.25
C ARG A 79 -6.28 -17.27 -5.04
N LEU A 80 -5.51 -16.45 -5.77
CA LEU A 80 -4.36 -16.92 -6.55
C LEU A 80 -3.24 -17.43 -5.63
N GLY A 81 -2.98 -16.72 -4.55
CA GLY A 81 -1.98 -17.07 -3.55
C GLY A 81 -2.26 -18.41 -2.89
N LYS A 82 -3.53 -18.78 -2.68
CA LYS A 82 -3.88 -20.15 -2.26
C LYS A 82 -3.36 -21.20 -3.24
N GLY A 83 -3.60 -21.02 -4.54
CA GLY A 83 -3.11 -21.95 -5.57
C GLY A 83 -1.58 -21.99 -5.62
N PHE A 84 -0.91 -20.83 -5.59
CA PHE A 84 0.55 -20.78 -5.56
C PHE A 84 1.16 -21.51 -4.36
N CYS A 85 0.59 -21.29 -3.16
CA CYS A 85 1.07 -21.92 -1.93
C CYS A 85 0.84 -23.44 -1.87
N GLU A 86 -0.08 -23.98 -2.67
CA GLU A 86 -0.38 -25.41 -2.75
C GLU A 86 0.46 -26.12 -3.83
N LEU A 87 0.80 -25.41 -4.91
CA LEU A 87 1.37 -26.01 -6.12
C LEU A 87 2.87 -25.72 -6.34
N LEU A 88 3.38 -24.59 -5.81
CA LEU A 88 4.74 -24.13 -6.10
C LEU A 88 5.70 -24.41 -4.95
N ALA A 89 6.95 -24.71 -5.29
CA ALA A 89 8.04 -24.69 -4.32
C ALA A 89 8.27 -23.25 -3.81
N PRO A 90 8.89 -23.06 -2.63
CA PRO A 90 9.03 -21.71 -2.04
C PRO A 90 9.75 -20.72 -2.96
N GLN A 91 10.76 -21.15 -3.71
CA GLN A 91 11.48 -20.28 -4.63
C GLN A 91 10.60 -19.83 -5.80
N ASP A 92 9.87 -20.77 -6.41
CA ASP A 92 8.96 -20.48 -7.52
C ASP A 92 7.76 -19.63 -7.06
N LEU A 93 7.27 -19.86 -5.84
CA LEU A 93 6.27 -19.03 -5.19
C LEU A 93 6.74 -17.58 -5.04
N VAL A 94 7.98 -17.37 -4.58
CA VAL A 94 8.53 -16.01 -4.43
C VAL A 94 8.56 -15.29 -5.76
N THR A 95 9.08 -15.93 -6.81
CA THR A 95 9.15 -15.37 -8.16
C THR A 95 7.75 -15.08 -8.71
N ALA A 96 6.85 -16.07 -8.71
CA ALA A 96 5.50 -15.92 -9.24
C ALA A 96 4.69 -14.85 -8.51
N ALA A 97 4.83 -14.75 -7.18
CA ALA A 97 4.18 -13.71 -6.39
C ALA A 97 4.76 -12.33 -6.67
N ALA A 98 6.09 -12.21 -6.77
CA ALA A 98 6.76 -10.96 -7.08
C ALA A 98 6.40 -10.45 -8.48
N ASP A 99 6.32 -11.33 -9.47
CA ASP A 99 5.91 -10.99 -10.85
C ASP A 99 4.45 -10.55 -10.91
N LEU A 100 3.55 -11.29 -10.24
CA LEU A 100 2.12 -10.95 -10.18
C LEU A 100 1.88 -9.59 -9.52
N ILE A 101 2.48 -9.35 -8.35
CA ILE A 101 2.38 -8.06 -7.66
C ILE A 101 3.05 -6.98 -8.49
N GLY A 102 4.22 -7.29 -9.06
CA GLY A 102 5.04 -6.40 -9.85
C GLY A 102 4.31 -5.87 -11.08
N ALA A 103 3.57 -6.73 -11.79
CA ALA A 103 2.76 -6.35 -12.94
C ALA A 103 1.67 -5.32 -12.56
N VAL A 104 0.94 -5.57 -11.48
CA VAL A 104 -0.11 -4.64 -11.00
C VAL A 104 0.50 -3.33 -10.52
N CYS A 105 1.56 -3.39 -9.71
CA CYS A 105 2.20 -2.20 -9.17
C CYS A 105 2.85 -1.35 -10.29
N THR A 106 3.47 -1.98 -11.29
CA THR A 106 4.02 -1.27 -12.46
C THR A 106 2.93 -0.53 -13.21
N ALA A 107 1.79 -1.17 -13.47
CA ALA A 107 0.68 -0.52 -14.15
C ALA A 107 0.16 0.71 -13.38
N VAL A 108 0.02 0.58 -12.05
CA VAL A 108 -0.41 1.68 -11.17
C VAL A 108 0.62 2.81 -11.12
N VAL A 109 1.90 2.49 -10.95
CA VAL A 109 2.98 3.50 -10.94
C VAL A 109 3.02 4.26 -12.25
N ASN A 110 2.95 3.57 -13.38
CA ASN A 110 2.98 4.20 -14.70
C ASN A 110 1.75 5.08 -14.94
N ASP A 111 0.57 4.67 -14.46
CA ASP A 111 -0.65 5.48 -14.55
C ASP A 111 -0.54 6.76 -13.72
N VAL A 112 0.00 6.68 -12.50
CA VAL A 112 0.22 7.85 -11.64
C VAL A 112 1.27 8.79 -12.22
N LEU A 113 2.42 8.27 -12.65
CA LEU A 113 3.51 9.07 -13.24
C LEU A 113 3.16 9.62 -14.62
N GLY A 114 2.19 9.02 -15.32
CA GLY A 114 1.70 9.49 -16.61
C GLY A 114 0.77 10.71 -16.53
N LYS A 115 0.40 11.17 -15.33
CA LYS A 115 -0.45 12.35 -15.15
C LYS A 115 0.37 13.63 -15.27
N SER A 116 -0.16 14.59 -16.03
CA SER A 116 0.48 15.88 -16.27
C SER A 116 0.30 16.88 -15.14
N ASP A 117 -0.80 16.75 -14.39
CA ASP A 117 -1.18 17.64 -13.29
C ASP A 117 -1.94 16.83 -12.25
N LEU A 118 -1.70 17.10 -10.97
CA LEU A 118 -2.35 16.44 -9.84
C LEU A 118 -2.66 17.45 -8.74
N ALA A 119 -3.94 17.71 -8.53
CA ALA A 119 -4.37 18.53 -7.40
C ALA A 119 -4.13 17.81 -6.06
N ALA A 120 -4.05 18.57 -4.96
CA ALA A 120 -3.83 18.03 -3.62
C ALA A 120 -4.94 17.01 -3.23
N GLU A 121 -6.20 17.31 -3.54
CA GLU A 121 -7.32 16.41 -3.26
C GLU A 121 -7.23 15.11 -4.05
N GLU A 122 -6.73 15.17 -5.30
CA GLU A 122 -6.51 13.98 -6.12
C GLU A 122 -5.37 13.12 -5.56
N CYS A 123 -4.31 13.74 -5.04
CA CYS A 123 -3.22 13.04 -4.37
C CYS A 123 -3.74 12.28 -3.15
N GLU A 124 -4.52 12.94 -2.29
CA GLU A 124 -5.15 12.29 -1.13
C GLU A 124 -6.07 11.14 -1.55
N GLU A 125 -6.87 11.32 -2.60
CA GLU A 125 -7.75 10.26 -3.13
C GLU A 125 -6.93 9.07 -3.64
N ILE A 126 -5.94 9.30 -4.49
CA ILE A 126 -5.03 8.28 -5.05
C ILE A 126 -4.37 7.49 -3.91
N VAL A 127 -3.83 8.20 -2.93
CA VAL A 127 -3.23 7.60 -1.73
C VAL A 127 -4.25 6.72 -1.01
N SER A 128 -5.43 7.24 -0.69
CA SER A 128 -6.45 6.50 0.06
C SER A 128 -6.90 5.21 -0.65
N VAL A 129 -6.95 5.23 -1.98
CA VAL A 129 -7.38 4.12 -2.83
C VAL A 129 -6.29 3.07 -2.96
N ILE A 130 -5.03 3.48 -3.09
CA ILE A 130 -3.92 2.60 -3.45
C ILE A 130 -3.13 2.11 -2.22
N SER A 131 -3.10 2.86 -1.12
CA SER A 131 -2.40 2.46 0.11
C SER A 131 -2.73 1.03 0.59
N PRO A 132 -3.98 0.54 0.54
CA PRO A 132 -4.28 -0.85 0.91
C PRO A 132 -3.54 -1.88 0.04
N LEU A 133 -3.38 -1.60 -1.26
CA LEU A 133 -2.63 -2.46 -2.18
C LEU A 133 -1.14 -2.49 -1.82
N ALA A 134 -0.56 -1.30 -1.61
CA ALA A 134 0.86 -1.16 -1.26
C ALA A 134 1.18 -1.76 0.12
N ALA A 135 0.24 -1.76 1.05
CA ALA A 135 0.42 -2.26 2.40
C ALA A 135 0.35 -3.80 2.49
N ASP A 136 -0.65 -4.43 1.87
CA ASP A 136 -1.04 -5.82 2.20
C ASP A 136 -1.11 -6.80 1.01
N CYS A 137 -0.60 -6.44 -0.17
CA CYS A 137 -0.61 -7.37 -1.31
C CYS A 137 0.09 -8.72 -1.03
N VAL A 138 1.30 -8.68 -0.43
CA VAL A 138 2.04 -9.91 -0.05
C VAL A 138 1.30 -10.69 1.02
N GLY A 139 0.76 -10.00 2.03
CA GLY A 139 -0.03 -10.60 3.10
C GLY A 139 -1.25 -11.34 2.56
N LYS A 140 -1.94 -10.77 1.57
CA LYS A 140 -3.05 -11.44 0.87
C LYS A 140 -2.61 -12.69 0.13
N ILE A 141 -1.52 -12.65 -0.63
CA ILE A 141 -1.02 -13.84 -1.35
C ILE A 141 -0.71 -14.98 -0.38
N LEU A 142 -0.07 -14.68 0.75
CA LEU A 142 0.35 -15.71 1.71
C LEU A 142 -0.70 -16.05 2.77
N ALA A 143 -1.90 -15.46 2.72
CA ALA A 143 -2.91 -15.56 3.78
C ALA A 143 -3.31 -17.00 4.13
N SER A 144 -3.36 -17.89 3.14
CA SER A 144 -3.73 -19.31 3.32
C SER A 144 -2.71 -20.11 4.17
N LYS A 145 -1.49 -19.58 4.32
CA LYS A 145 -0.37 -20.20 5.03
C LYS A 145 0.15 -19.31 6.16
N ALA A 146 -0.64 -18.33 6.61
CA ALA A 146 -0.27 -17.47 7.72
C ALA A 146 0.12 -18.30 8.95
N GLY A 147 1.34 -18.05 9.47
CA GLY A 147 1.90 -18.79 10.62
C GLY A 147 2.42 -20.20 10.32
N GLN A 148 2.36 -20.66 9.07
CA GLN A 148 2.90 -21.97 8.66
C GLN A 148 4.33 -21.86 8.12
N ARG A 149 4.98 -23.01 7.91
CA ARG A 149 6.29 -23.11 7.24
C ARG A 149 6.09 -23.59 5.81
N PHE A 150 6.86 -23.02 4.89
CA PHE A 150 6.89 -23.39 3.48
C PHE A 150 8.08 -24.31 3.25
N SER A 151 7.85 -25.63 3.30
CA SER A 151 8.92 -26.63 3.16
C SER A 151 10.10 -26.38 4.11
N GLY A 152 9.79 -26.04 5.38
CA GLY A 152 10.78 -25.71 6.41
C GLY A 152 11.14 -24.22 6.53
N MET A 153 10.92 -23.42 5.48
CA MET A 153 11.15 -21.98 5.49
C MET A 153 10.08 -21.26 6.32
N PRO A 154 10.44 -20.33 7.23
CA PRO A 154 9.45 -19.60 8.01
C PRO A 154 8.68 -18.59 7.12
N TYR A 155 7.38 -18.42 7.39
CA TYR A 155 6.51 -17.45 6.70
C TYR A 155 7.17 -16.07 6.53
N ARG A 156 7.82 -15.56 7.60
CA ARG A 156 8.47 -14.24 7.58
C ARG A 156 9.61 -14.15 6.55
N ALA A 157 10.34 -15.24 6.32
CA ALA A 157 11.42 -15.26 5.33
C ALA A 157 10.85 -15.25 3.91
N VAL A 158 9.80 -16.04 3.62
CA VAL A 158 9.12 -16.01 2.32
C VAL A 158 8.51 -14.62 2.05
N HIS A 159 7.84 -14.04 3.05
CA HIS A 159 7.26 -12.70 2.95
C HIS A 159 8.33 -11.64 2.66
N ALA A 160 9.46 -11.66 3.38
CA ALA A 160 10.58 -10.76 3.14
C ALA A 160 11.21 -10.97 1.76
N ALA A 161 11.35 -12.22 1.32
CA ALA A 161 11.89 -12.55 0.00
C ALA A 161 11.01 -12.00 -1.14
N ILE A 162 9.68 -12.10 -1.02
CA ILE A 162 8.76 -11.50 -2.01
C ILE A 162 8.91 -9.98 -2.04
N LEU A 163 8.96 -9.32 -0.88
CA LEU A 163 9.16 -7.87 -0.80
C LEU A 163 10.50 -7.43 -1.41
N ALA A 164 11.56 -8.22 -1.20
CA ALA A 164 12.88 -7.97 -1.77
C ALA A 164 12.92 -8.20 -3.29
N ALA A 165 12.18 -9.18 -3.80
CA ALA A 165 12.07 -9.46 -5.23
C ALA A 165 11.17 -8.46 -5.98
N CYS A 166 10.21 -7.82 -5.29
CA CYS A 166 9.22 -6.95 -5.93
C CYS A 166 9.62 -5.47 -5.92
N ALA A 167 10.55 -5.08 -6.80
CA ALA A 167 10.95 -3.67 -6.97
C ALA A 167 9.77 -2.72 -7.30
N PRO A 168 8.80 -3.08 -8.18
CA PRO A 168 7.68 -2.18 -8.47
C PRO A 168 6.80 -1.86 -7.26
N LEU A 169 6.67 -2.78 -6.29
CA LEU A 169 5.94 -2.50 -5.06
C LEU A 169 6.67 -1.50 -4.17
N ARG A 170 8.01 -1.57 -4.10
CA ARG A 170 8.81 -0.58 -3.39
C ARG A 170 8.69 0.79 -4.05
N ARG A 171 8.80 0.84 -5.40
CA ARG A 171 8.60 2.06 -6.19
C ARG A 171 7.23 2.67 -5.95
N LEU A 172 6.18 1.85 -5.95
CA LEU A 172 4.83 2.30 -5.62
C LEU A 172 4.75 2.94 -4.23
N ARG A 173 5.36 2.33 -3.21
CA ARG A 173 5.40 2.89 -1.85
C ARG A 173 6.15 4.22 -1.82
N GLY A 174 7.27 4.34 -2.54
CA GLY A 174 8.01 5.59 -2.67
C GLY A 174 7.19 6.70 -3.33
N VAL A 175 6.50 6.39 -4.43
CA VAL A 175 5.57 7.34 -5.08
C VAL A 175 4.48 7.80 -4.11
N LEU A 176 3.87 6.88 -3.35
CA LEU A 176 2.86 7.23 -2.36
C LEU A 176 3.40 8.13 -1.23
N LEU A 177 4.66 7.96 -0.82
CA LEU A 177 5.31 8.85 0.16
C LEU A 177 5.43 10.28 -0.38
N VAL A 178 5.78 10.43 -1.67
CA VAL A 178 5.87 11.75 -2.31
C VAL A 178 4.49 12.39 -2.45
N LEU A 179 3.46 11.63 -2.85
CA LEU A 179 2.08 12.13 -2.93
C LEU A 179 1.49 12.51 -1.56
N GLN A 180 1.98 11.91 -0.47
CA GLN A 180 1.60 12.24 0.91
C GLN A 180 2.39 13.42 1.49
N ALA A 181 3.44 13.89 0.80
CA ALA A 181 4.26 14.97 1.30
C ALA A 181 3.47 16.28 1.28
N ASP A 182 3.44 16.95 2.43
CA ASP A 182 2.76 18.23 2.64
C ASP A 182 3.53 19.43 2.03
N SER A 183 4.80 19.24 1.70
CA SER A 183 5.67 20.29 1.18
C SER A 183 6.85 19.76 0.38
N LEU A 184 7.39 20.61 -0.51
CA LEU A 184 8.65 20.34 -1.23
C LEU A 184 9.83 20.08 -0.29
N ARG A 185 9.82 20.66 0.92
CA ARG A 185 10.86 20.43 1.93
C ARG A 185 10.81 19.01 2.49
N THR A 186 9.61 18.47 2.67
CA THR A 186 9.42 17.08 3.08
C THR A 186 9.92 16.13 1.99
N VAL A 187 9.62 16.43 0.73
CA VAL A 187 10.14 15.68 -0.43
C VAL A 187 11.68 15.74 -0.49
N GLU A 188 12.26 16.92 -0.31
CA GLU A 188 13.71 17.10 -0.26
C GLU A 188 14.35 16.28 0.87
N ALA A 189 13.76 16.27 2.06
CA ALA A 189 14.26 15.50 3.18
C ALA A 189 14.20 13.98 2.91
N LEU A 190 13.14 13.49 2.28
CA LEU A 190 13.01 12.08 1.87
C LEU A 190 14.06 11.70 0.81
N TRP A 191 14.35 12.60 -0.13
CA TRP A 191 15.39 12.41 -1.14
C TRP A 191 16.79 12.40 -0.52
N SER A 192 17.18 13.49 0.15
CA SER A 192 18.51 13.64 0.74
C SER A 192 18.80 12.62 1.85
N GLY A 193 17.77 12.06 2.48
CA GLY A 193 17.90 10.95 3.43
C GLY A 193 18.02 9.56 2.81
N GLY A 194 18.05 9.43 1.47
CA GLY A 194 18.11 8.16 0.75
C GLY A 194 16.84 7.31 0.87
N THR A 195 15.74 7.87 1.42
CA THR A 195 14.50 7.10 1.65
C THR A 195 13.82 6.78 0.32
N LEU A 196 13.78 7.73 -0.61
CA LEU A 196 13.18 7.52 -1.93
C LEU A 196 14.01 6.55 -2.79
N GLU A 197 15.34 6.63 -2.70
CA GLU A 197 16.26 5.70 -3.38
C GLU A 197 16.09 4.27 -2.86
N ALA A 198 15.96 4.08 -1.54
CA ALA A 198 15.67 2.79 -0.94
C ALA A 198 14.30 2.20 -1.37
N HIS A 199 13.42 3.05 -1.89
CA HIS A 199 12.14 2.66 -2.48
C HIS A 199 12.21 2.51 -4.00
N ASP A 200 13.38 2.47 -4.64
CA ASP A 200 13.54 2.40 -6.09
C ASP A 200 12.85 3.55 -6.85
N VAL A 201 12.68 4.71 -6.22
CA VAL A 201 12.23 5.93 -6.91
C VAL A 201 13.44 6.53 -7.62
N SER A 202 13.40 6.54 -8.96
CA SER A 202 14.48 7.13 -9.74
C SER A 202 14.42 8.66 -9.71
N VAL A 203 15.51 9.32 -10.09
CA VAL A 203 15.54 10.78 -10.25
C VAL A 203 14.47 11.26 -11.24
N TYR A 204 14.30 10.54 -12.35
CA TYR A 204 13.28 10.87 -13.36
C TYR A 204 11.86 10.76 -12.81
N ASP A 205 11.60 9.77 -11.94
CA ASP A 205 10.29 9.65 -11.28
C ASP A 205 10.03 10.82 -10.35
N LEU A 206 11.04 11.19 -9.58
CA LEU A 206 10.95 12.30 -8.64
C LEU A 206 10.78 13.64 -9.36
N GLU A 207 11.53 13.87 -10.44
CA GLU A 207 11.36 15.04 -11.30
C GLU A 207 9.93 15.12 -11.83
N ASN A 208 9.43 14.04 -12.45
CA ASN A 208 8.07 14.01 -12.99
C ASN A 208 7.03 14.30 -11.89
N LEU A 209 7.16 13.68 -10.71
CA LEU A 209 6.26 13.96 -9.58
C LEU A 209 6.33 15.42 -9.15
N ILE A 210 7.52 16.01 -9.01
CA ILE A 210 7.67 17.42 -8.62
C ILE A 210 7.04 18.35 -9.66
N LEU A 211 7.22 18.07 -10.96
CA LEU A 211 6.64 18.85 -12.03
C LEU A 211 5.11 18.73 -12.08
N THR A 212 4.57 17.53 -11.81
CA THR A 212 3.14 17.25 -11.79
C THR A 212 2.43 17.81 -10.54
N LEU A 213 3.11 17.84 -9.38
CA LEU A 213 2.50 18.21 -8.09
C LEU A 213 2.65 19.68 -7.72
N CYS A 214 3.62 20.38 -8.30
CA CYS A 214 3.99 21.72 -7.85
C CYS A 214 4.01 22.70 -9.01
N ASP A 215 3.38 23.85 -8.79
CA ASP A 215 3.45 24.99 -9.70
C ASP A 215 4.89 25.48 -9.89
N ASP A 216 5.11 26.19 -11.00
CA ASP A 216 6.40 26.82 -11.27
C ASP A 216 6.75 27.86 -10.22
N SER A 217 7.76 27.53 -9.42
CA SER A 217 8.24 28.36 -8.33
C SER A 217 9.76 28.27 -8.19
N PRO A 218 10.41 29.31 -7.64
CA PRO A 218 11.85 29.26 -7.39
C PRO A 218 12.26 28.10 -6.49
N ALA A 219 11.41 27.71 -5.53
CA ALA A 219 11.66 26.57 -4.65
C ALA A 219 11.66 25.24 -5.42
N ARG A 220 10.71 25.05 -6.35
CA ARG A 220 10.67 23.89 -7.24
C ARG A 220 11.94 23.80 -8.08
N GLN A 221 12.33 24.90 -8.72
CA GLN A 221 13.52 24.94 -9.57
C GLN A 221 14.82 24.68 -8.77
N ALA A 222 14.92 25.21 -7.56
CA ALA A 222 16.06 24.97 -6.67
C ALA A 222 16.18 23.49 -6.28
N LEU A 223 15.05 22.85 -5.94
CA LEU A 223 15.03 21.42 -5.58
C LEU A 223 15.43 20.55 -6.77
N LEU A 224 14.85 20.78 -7.95
CA LEU A 224 15.20 20.04 -9.16
C LEU A 224 16.70 20.20 -9.49
N THR A 225 17.22 21.42 -9.42
CA THR A 225 18.66 21.69 -9.65
C THR A 225 19.53 20.91 -8.66
N LYS A 226 19.11 20.79 -7.40
CA LYS A 226 19.82 20.02 -6.37
C LYS A 226 19.83 18.53 -6.71
N ILE A 227 18.66 17.96 -6.98
CA ILE A 227 18.51 16.53 -7.34
C ILE A 227 19.39 16.17 -8.54
N PHE A 228 19.45 17.04 -9.57
CA PHE A 228 20.29 16.79 -10.74
C PHE A 228 21.79 16.91 -10.50
N LYS A 229 22.22 17.75 -9.55
CA LYS A 229 23.63 17.85 -9.17
C LYS A 229 24.11 16.60 -8.46
N ASP A 230 23.26 15.98 -7.63
CA ASP A 230 23.58 14.77 -6.88
C ASP A 230 23.85 13.56 -7.82
N ILE A 231 23.40 13.60 -9.07
CA ILE A 231 23.70 12.56 -10.09
C ILE A 231 25.14 12.65 -10.63
N GLN A 232 25.74 13.85 -10.62
CA GLN A 232 27.03 14.10 -11.27
C GLN A 232 28.24 13.83 -10.36
N THR A 233 28.01 13.53 -9.09
CA THR A 233 29.02 13.28 -8.05
C THR A 233 29.10 11.81 -7.70
#